data_AF-A0A7J7HHU5-F1
#
_entry.id   AF-A0A7J7HHU5-F1
#
_cell.length_a   1.000
_cell.length_b   1.000
_cell.length_c   1.000
_cell.angle_alpha   90.00
_cell.angle_beta   90.00
_cell.angle_gamma   90.00
#
_symmetry.space_group_name_H-M   'P 1'
#
loop_
_entity.id
_entity.type
_entity.pdbx_description
1 polymer ?
#
loop_
_entity_poly.entity_id
_entity_poly.type
_entity_poly.pdbx_seq_one_letter_code
_entity_poly.pdbx_strand_id
1 'polypeptide(L)' 'MVLVACGWRHTISVSYSGGLYTYGWSKYGQLGHGDFEDHLIPHRLEALRENFISQVTFSVFMELIMIS' A
#
# COMPACT_ATOMS: atom_id res chain seq x y z
N MET A 1 -9.18 -7.07 -7.46
CA MET A 1 -8.09 -7.09 -6.47
C MET A 1 -7.51 -8.49 -6.50
N VAL A 2 -6.20 -8.62 -6.69
CA VAL A 2 -5.52 -9.92 -6.81
C VAL A 2 -4.71 -10.25 -5.56
N LEU A 3 -4.20 -9.23 -4.88
CA LEU A 3 -3.42 -9.38 -3.66
C LEU A 3 -3.90 -8.38 -2.62
N VAL A 4 -3.85 -8.81 -1.36
CA VAL A 4 -4.08 -7.95 -0.20
C VAL A 4 -3.04 -8.31 0.85
N ALA A 5 -2.45 -7.29 1.43
CA ALA A 5 -1.65 -7.42 2.64
C ALA A 5 -2.35 -6.58 3.72
N CYS A 6 -2.29 -7.04 4.97
CA CYS A 6 -2.80 -6.30 6.12
C CYS A 6 -1.69 -6.12 7.15
N GLY A 7 -1.42 -4.86 7.52
CA GLY A 7 -0.57 -4.52 8.65
C GLY A 7 -1.43 -4.41 9.91
N TRP A 8 -0.93 -3.71 10.93
CA TRP A 8 -1.69 -3.52 12.17
C TRP A 8 -2.96 -2.70 11.93
N ARG A 9 -2.81 -1.47 11.40
CA ARG A 9 -3.91 -0.52 11.20
C ARG A 9 -3.99 0.05 9.79
N HIS A 10 -3.30 -0.57 8.85
CA HIS A 10 -3.28 -0.16 7.45
C HIS A 10 -3.27 -1.40 6.56
N THR A 11 -3.77 -1.23 5.35
CA THR A 11 -4.03 -2.29 4.39
C THR A 11 -3.50 -1.85 3.03
N ILE A 12 -2.94 -2.80 2.31
CA ILE A 12 -2.47 -2.62 0.95
C ILE A 12 -3.20 -3.61 0.08
N SER A 13 -3.53 -3.19 -1.13
CA SER A 13 -4.16 -4.05 -2.10
C SER A 13 -3.64 -3.78 -3.50
N VAL A 14 -3.58 -4.83 -4.32
CA VAL A 14 -3.16 -4.75 -5.72
C VAL A 14 -4.34 -5.07 -6.61
N SER A 15 -4.60 -4.21 -7.59
CA SER A 15 -5.59 -4.47 -8.63
C SER A 15 -5.08 -5.46 -9.67
N TYR A 16 -5.98 -6.05 -10.46
CA TYR A 16 -5.61 -6.95 -11.56
C TYR A 16 -4.71 -6.27 -12.61
N SER A 17 -4.77 -4.93 -12.67
CA SER A 17 -3.92 -4.11 -13.54
C SER A 17 -2.52 -3.86 -12.99
N GLY A 18 -2.16 -4.46 -11.85
CA GLY A 18 -0.88 -4.23 -11.17
C GLY A 18 -0.82 -2.92 -10.36
N GLY A 19 -1.92 -2.17 -10.29
CA GLY A 19 -1.98 -0.93 -9.50
C GLY A 19 -1.98 -1.18 -8.00
N LEU A 20 -1.11 -0.49 -7.27
CA LEU A 20 -1.04 -0.53 -5.80
C LEU A 20 -1.99 0.49 -5.16
N TYR A 21 -2.72 0.06 -4.16
CA TYR A 21 -3.62 0.90 -3.36
C TYR A 21 -3.32 0.70 -1.88
N THR A 22 -3.21 1.80 -1.14
CA THR A 22 -2.91 1.80 0.29
C THR A 22 -3.95 2.64 1.03
N TYR A 23 -4.39 2.14 2.18
CA TYR A 23 -5.43 2.77 3.00
C TYR A 23 -5.34 2.34 4.46
N GLY A 24 -5.98 3.09 5.34
CA GLY A 24 -6.00 2.93 6.79
C GLY A 24 -5.24 4.06 7.48
N TRP A 25 -4.65 3.72 8.62
CA TRP A 25 -3.96 4.67 9.49
C TRP A 25 -2.58 5.06 8.94
N SER A 26 -2.28 6.36 8.84
CA SER A 26 -1.04 6.90 8.23
C SER A 26 -0.28 7.90 9.11
N LYS A 27 -0.33 7.78 10.44
CA LYS A 27 0.35 8.75 11.34
C LYS A 27 1.85 8.96 11.04
N TYR A 28 2.53 7.96 10.48
CA TYR A 28 3.95 8.01 10.15
C TYR A 28 4.22 8.07 8.63
N GLY A 29 3.19 8.28 7.80
CA GLY A 29 3.32 8.31 6.35
C GLY A 29 3.50 6.94 5.71
N GLN A 30 3.15 5.86 6.43
CA GLN A 30 3.30 4.48 5.97
C GLN A 30 2.49 4.12 4.71
N LEU A 31 1.51 4.95 4.34
CA LEU A 31 0.72 4.74 3.12
C LEU A 31 1.46 5.19 1.85
N GLY A 32 2.49 6.03 1.98
CA GLY A 32 3.31 6.50 0.87
C GLY A 32 2.71 7.65 0.04
N HIS A 33 1.57 8.22 0.44
CA HIS A 33 0.90 9.31 -0.30
C HIS A 33 1.57 10.69 -0.16
N GLY A 34 2.66 10.78 0.61
CA GLY A 34 3.34 12.05 0.90
C GLY A 34 2.63 12.88 1.97
N ASP A 35 1.66 12.30 2.66
CA ASP A 35 0.94 12.88 3.79
C ASP A 35 1.00 11.98 5.03
N PHE A 36 0.47 12.50 6.13
CA PHE A 36 0.33 11.79 7.41
C PHE A 36 -1.13 11.58 7.80
N GLU A 37 -2.04 11.66 6.82
CA GLU A 37 -3.49 11.61 7.07
C GLU A 37 -4.01 10.18 6.91
N ASP A 38 -5.04 9.84 7.70
CA ASP A 38 -5.66 8.54 7.61
C ASP A 38 -6.55 8.46 6.35
N HIS A 39 -6.22 7.55 5.44
CA HIS A 39 -7.00 7.34 4.22
C HIS A 39 -7.95 6.17 4.42
N LEU A 40 -9.21 6.41 4.78
CA LEU A 40 -10.18 5.34 5.03
C LEU A 40 -10.69 4.64 3.76
N ILE A 41 -10.34 5.17 2.59
CA ILE A 41 -10.68 4.62 1.28
C ILE A 41 -9.41 4.18 0.54
N PRO A 42 -9.44 3.11 -0.25
CA PRO A 42 -8.30 2.69 -1.07
C PRO A 42 -7.83 3.82 -1.98
N HIS A 43 -6.65 4.36 -1.69
CA HIS A 43 -6.05 5.40 -2.50
C HIS A 43 -4.88 4.82 -3.29
N ARG A 44 -4.81 5.16 -4.59
CA ARG A 44 -3.78 4.61 -5.47
C ARG A 44 -2.45 5.28 -5.16
N LEU A 45 -1.39 4.48 -5.06
CA LEU A 45 -0.05 5.02 -4.87
C LEU A 45 0.52 5.44 -6.23
N GLU A 46 0.47 6.74 -6.52
CA GLU A 46 0.94 7.28 -7.81
C GLU A 46 2.46 7.12 -8.01
N ALA A 47 3.24 7.03 -6.93
CA ALA A 47 4.68 6.78 -6.99
C ALA A 47 5.04 5.45 -7.71
N LEU A 48 4.10 4.50 -7.77
CA LEU A 48 4.29 3.19 -8.40
C LEU A 48 3.36 2.97 -9.58
N ARG A 49 2.78 4.04 -10.13
CA ARG A 49 1.80 3.94 -11.21
C ARG A 49 2.31 3.19 -12.45
N GLU A 50 3.59 3.31 -12.75
CA GLU A 50 4.24 2.68 -13.91
C GLU A 50 4.83 1.30 -13.59
N ASN A 51 4.80 0.87 -12.32
CA ASN A 51 5.29 -0.43 -11.91
C ASN A 51 4.15 -1.43 -11.88
N PHE A 52 4.40 -2.64 -12.39
CA PHE A 52 3.46 -3.74 -12.29
C PHE A 52 3.74 -4.52 -11.00
N ILE A 53 2.89 -4.34 -9.99
CA ILE A 53 3.11 -4.99 -8.70
C ILE A 53 2.64 -6.45 -8.75
N SER A 54 3.58 -7.36 -8.56
CA SER A 54 3.38 -8.82 -8.59
C SER A 54 3.20 -9.43 -7.19
N GLN A 55 3.68 -8.75 -6.14
CA GLN A 55 3.60 -9.18 -4.74
C GLN A 55 3.51 -7.99 -3.78
N VAL A 56 2.81 -8.20 -2.65
CA VAL A 56 2.76 -7.27 -1.52
C VAL A 56 2.95 -8.02 -0.22
N THR A 57 3.84 -7.55 0.65
CA THR A 57 4.00 -8.08 2.01
C THR A 57 4.17 -6.95 3.01
N PHE A 58 3.80 -7.23 4.26
CA PHE A 58 4.09 -6.36 5.39
C PHE A 58 5.24 -6.94 6.20
N SER A 59 6.30 -6.16 6.39
CA SER A 59 7.35 -6.51 7.34
C SER A 59 6.94 -6.15 8.75
N VAL A 60 7.40 -6.93 9.74
CA VAL A 60 7.22 -6.70 11.19
C VAL A 60 7.71 -5.33 11.64
N PHE A 61 8.55 -4.66 10.83
CA PHE A 61 9.10 -3.33 11.06
C PHE A 61 8.31 -2.18 10.43
N MET A 62 7.05 -2.39 10.03
CA MET A 62 6.20 -1.36 9.39
C MET A 62 6.71 -0.81 8.05
N GLU A 63 7.79 -1.36 7.49
CA GLU A 63 8.23 -1.02 6.15
C GLU A 63 7.58 -1.94 5.10
N LEU A 64 7.00 -1.29 4.11
CA LEU A 64 6.48 -1.87 2.88
C LEU A 64 7.63 -2.59 2.17
N ILE A 65 7.62 -3.93 2.14
CA ILE A 65 8.54 -4.65 1.24
C ILE A 65 7.75 -4.99 -0.01
N MET A 66 8.01 -4.24 -1.08
CA MET A 66 7.72 -4.71 -2.43
C MET A 66 8.80 -5.70 -2.83
N ILE A 67 8.39 -6.86 -3.32
CA ILE A 67 9.29 -7.78 -4.02
C ILE A 67 8.88 -7.70 -5.50
N SER A 68 9.84 -7.37 -6.35
CA SER A 68 9.72 -7.31 -7.82
C SER A 68 9.42 -8.68 -8.41
#